data_AF-A0A950QWU5-F1
#
_entry.id   AF-A0A950QWU5-F1
#
_cell.length_a   1.000
_cell.length_b   1.000
_cell.length_c   1.000
_cell.angle_alpha   90.00
_cell.angle_beta   90.00
_cell.angle_gamma   90.00
#
_symmetry.space_group_name_H-M   'P 1'
#
loop_
_entity.id
_entity.type
_entity.pdbx_description
1 polymer ?
#
loop_
_entity_poly.entity_id
_entity_poly.type
_entity_poly.pdbx_seq_one_letter_code
_entity_poly.pdbx_strand_id
1 'polypeptide(L)'
;MTRLVRIIILLFVVLFAGVVVVGTVGFKYAYEPSPAKVMSRTRQSPEAYDLWGQAFSPEDAARLLQTPEGRAKLSPKNGRVRIDERLLRLGRKTFYKETFGNEIFLTDVVGILDGPLRIGNVIEAVLALKAQGTTNLRVKVPETVKIGGRTFQRGSYFDTGLDVPSGAMTPLGMAISVSGWKIRVGITCAACHATVDPETKRVVEGAPNQDLNAGLLLALGTNSAAYFMHTDISPLRDVPTDANRIVKASDGSTQPLPNIAALEQAVDAALLMWPRGNFDSMTDMKADPTQIPVSFTWGNHPYAWSGNFIAGPFRGLSSQNNNVHALNSDSLLLADSSRVLSIRNRALQPKSRMR
;
A
#
# COMPACT_ATOMS: atom_id res chain seq x y z
N MET A 1 21.55 16.91 45.60
CA MET A 1 20.66 16.07 44.76
C MET A 1 21.23 14.66 44.69
N THR A 2 20.51 13.65 45.18
CA THR A 2 20.99 12.26 45.21
C THR A 2 21.12 11.70 43.79
N ARG A 3 21.97 10.68 43.58
CA ARG A 3 22.12 10.00 42.26
C ARG A 3 20.77 9.54 41.69
N LEU A 4 19.87 9.08 42.57
CA LEU A 4 18.52 8.64 42.21
C LEU A 4 17.68 9.78 41.59
N VAL A 5 17.69 10.97 42.19
CA VAL A 5 16.94 12.13 41.67
C VAL A 5 17.49 12.58 40.31
N ARG A 6 18.80 12.50 40.09
CA ARG A 6 19.40 12.76 38.76
C ARG A 6 18.93 11.76 37.72
N ILE A 7 18.87 10.47 38.05
CA ILE A 7 18.38 9.42 37.14
C ILE A 7 16.91 9.65 36.80
N ILE A 8 16.06 9.95 37.79
CA ILE A 8 14.63 10.21 37.58
C ILE A 8 14.42 11.44 36.68
N ILE A 9 15.13 12.53 36.94
CA ILE A 9 15.06 13.74 36.10
C ILE A 9 15.51 13.42 34.67
N LEU A 10 16.59 12.66 34.50
CA LEU A 10 17.10 12.31 33.17
C LEU A 10 16.13 11.40 32.41
N LEU A 11 15.50 10.43 33.08
CA LEU A 11 14.42 9.62 32.51
C LEU A 11 13.21 10.47 32.12
N PHE A 12 12.80 11.41 32.97
CA PHE A 12 11.70 12.32 32.67
C PHE A 12 12.00 13.21 31.47
N VAL A 13 13.22 13.78 31.39
CA VAL A 13 13.66 14.58 30.25
C VAL A 13 13.69 13.75 28.96
N VAL A 14 14.19 12.51 29.00
CA VAL A 14 14.19 11.60 27.84
C VAL A 14 12.77 11.24 27.41
N LEU A 15 11.88 10.93 28.36
CA LEU A 15 10.48 10.62 28.07
C LEU A 15 9.76 11.84 27.49
N PHE A 16 9.95 13.01 28.09
CA PHE A 16 9.37 14.27 27.64
C PHE A 16 9.88 14.66 26.26
N ALA A 17 11.18 14.55 26.01
CA ALA A 17 11.76 14.77 24.68
C ALA A 17 11.19 13.79 23.66
N GLY A 18 11.04 12.51 24.02
CA GLY A 18 10.38 11.51 23.16
C GLY A 18 8.94 11.88 22.83
N VAL A 19 8.16 12.31 23.83
CA VAL A 19 6.79 12.80 23.67
C VAL A 19 6.72 14.02 22.75
N VAL A 20 7.60 15.00 22.94
CA VAL A 20 7.67 16.20 22.10
C VAL A 20 8.03 15.83 20.66
N VAL A 21 9.01 14.95 20.44
CA VAL A 21 9.39 14.49 19.09
C VAL A 21 8.25 13.76 18.40
N VAL A 22 7.58 12.83 19.09
CA VAL A 22 6.41 12.12 18.52
C VAL A 22 5.26 13.09 18.21
N GLY A 23 5.03 14.09 19.07
CA GLY A 23 4.00 15.10 18.87
C GLY A 23 4.29 16.08 17.73
N THR A 24 5.57 16.40 17.46
CA THR A 24 5.97 17.48 16.52
C THR A 24 6.53 16.97 15.19
N VAL A 25 7.39 15.96 15.21
CA VAL A 25 8.05 15.40 14.02
C VAL A 25 7.28 14.19 13.49
N GLY A 26 6.61 13.48 14.39
CA GLY A 26 5.99 12.20 14.08
C GLY A 26 7.01 11.07 13.93
N PHE A 27 6.50 9.87 13.75
CA PHE A 27 7.29 8.65 13.61
C PHE A 27 6.65 7.75 12.57
N LYS A 28 7.47 7.04 11.78
CA LYS A 28 7.02 6.02 10.84
C LYS A 28 7.85 4.75 11.01
N TYR A 29 7.16 3.63 11.10
CA TYR A 29 7.74 2.30 11.19
C TYR A 29 7.14 1.38 10.14
N ALA A 30 7.99 0.65 9.45
CA ALA A 30 7.61 -0.47 8.60
C ALA A 30 8.71 -1.52 8.72
N TYR A 31 8.31 -2.79 8.76
CA TYR A 31 9.24 -3.89 8.88
C TYR A 31 10.03 -4.07 7.57
N GLU A 32 11.36 -4.02 7.68
CA GLU A 32 12.28 -4.40 6.62
C GLU A 32 13.13 -5.57 7.13
N PRO A 33 13.07 -6.75 6.49
CA PRO A 33 13.85 -7.90 6.94
C PRO A 33 15.35 -7.67 6.72
N SER A 34 16.18 -8.16 7.64
CA SER A 34 17.62 -8.24 7.39
C SER A 34 17.91 -9.34 6.37
N PRO A 35 19.07 -9.31 5.67
CA PRO A 35 19.40 -10.32 4.66
C PRO A 35 19.32 -11.77 5.16
N ALA A 36 19.67 -12.02 6.43
CA ALA A 36 19.59 -13.36 7.03
C ALA A 36 18.14 -13.88 7.22
N LYS A 37 17.15 -12.99 7.21
CA LYS A 37 15.72 -13.32 7.35
C LYS A 37 15.01 -13.46 6.00
N VAL A 38 15.73 -13.35 4.89
CA VAL A 38 15.19 -13.51 3.53
C VAL A 38 15.65 -14.87 2.99
N MET A 39 14.76 -15.59 2.29
CA MET A 39 15.08 -16.89 1.70
C MET A 39 15.88 -16.81 0.41
N SER A 40 15.70 -15.74 -0.36
CA SER A 40 16.38 -15.59 -1.64
C SER A 40 17.89 -15.49 -1.44
N ARG A 41 18.63 -16.24 -2.27
CA ARG A 41 20.06 -15.98 -2.46
C ARG A 41 20.16 -14.64 -3.14
N THR A 42 20.76 -13.63 -2.49
CA THR A 42 21.03 -12.34 -3.11
C THR A 42 21.88 -12.57 -4.36
N ARG A 43 21.27 -12.52 -5.54
CA ARG A 43 22.01 -12.53 -6.80
C ARG A 43 22.42 -11.09 -7.04
N GLN A 44 23.73 -10.84 -7.12
CA GLN A 44 24.20 -9.52 -7.55
C GLN A 44 23.67 -9.25 -8.96
N SER A 45 23.22 -8.02 -9.20
CA SER A 45 22.86 -7.57 -10.55
C SER A 45 24.09 -7.75 -11.44
N PRO A 46 24.02 -8.53 -12.54
CA PRO A 46 25.12 -8.63 -13.50
C PRO A 46 25.37 -7.31 -14.25
N GLU A 47 24.49 -6.32 -14.13
CA GLU A 47 24.58 -5.02 -14.78
C GLU A 47 25.18 -3.94 -13.87
N ALA A 48 26.12 -3.16 -14.39
CA ALA A 48 26.61 -1.93 -13.76
C ALA A 48 25.81 -0.69 -14.19
N TYR A 49 25.20 -0.74 -15.39
CA TYR A 49 24.40 0.35 -15.93
C TYR A 49 23.21 -0.18 -16.73
N ASP A 50 22.14 0.61 -16.73
CA ASP A 50 21.02 0.48 -17.67
C ASP A 50 20.91 1.77 -18.49
N LEU A 51 20.68 1.63 -19.80
CA LEU A 51 20.37 2.74 -20.70
C LEU A 51 19.11 2.38 -21.48
N TRP A 52 17.96 2.89 -21.01
CA TRP A 52 16.66 2.64 -21.65
C TRP A 52 16.35 1.14 -21.86
N GLY A 53 16.75 0.30 -20.90
CA GLY A 53 16.57 -1.15 -20.96
C GLY A 53 17.73 -1.93 -21.58
N GLN A 54 18.74 -1.23 -22.12
CA GLN A 54 20.02 -1.84 -22.48
C GLN A 54 20.90 -1.98 -21.25
N ALA A 55 21.09 -3.22 -20.81
CA ALA A 55 22.00 -3.62 -19.75
C ALA A 55 23.47 -3.58 -20.19
N PHE A 56 24.35 -3.04 -19.36
CA PHE A 56 25.80 -3.09 -19.53
C PHE A 56 26.44 -3.76 -18.32
N SER A 57 27.22 -4.82 -18.56
CA SER A 57 28.05 -5.44 -17.51
C SER A 57 29.13 -4.47 -16.99
N PRO A 58 29.71 -4.71 -15.81
CA PRO A 58 30.88 -3.97 -15.34
C PRO A 58 32.01 -3.90 -16.37
N GLU A 59 32.29 -5.01 -17.05
CA GLU A 59 33.34 -5.13 -18.05
C GLU A 59 33.03 -4.31 -19.32
N ASP A 60 31.78 -4.41 -19.82
CA ASP A 60 31.33 -3.63 -20.98
C ASP A 60 31.39 -2.14 -20.70
N ALA A 61 30.93 -1.74 -19.51
CA ALA A 61 30.94 -0.35 -19.11
C ALA A 61 32.36 0.19 -18.95
N ALA A 62 33.27 -0.60 -18.35
CA ALA A 62 34.66 -0.22 -18.22
C ALA A 62 35.33 0.03 -19.58
N ARG A 63 35.06 -0.83 -20.58
CA ARG A 63 35.54 -0.64 -21.95
C ARG A 63 34.98 0.61 -22.59
N LEU A 64 33.67 0.84 -22.50
CA LEU A 64 33.03 2.02 -23.10
C LEU A 64 33.56 3.33 -22.49
N LEU A 65 33.76 3.37 -21.17
CA LEU A 65 34.23 4.57 -20.47
C LEU A 65 35.66 5.00 -20.83
N GLN A 66 36.45 4.15 -21.49
CA GLN A 66 37.79 4.50 -21.97
C GLN A 66 37.75 5.46 -23.17
N THR A 67 36.67 5.43 -23.97
CA THR A 67 36.52 6.24 -25.19
C THR A 67 35.68 7.50 -24.96
N PRO A 68 35.94 8.63 -25.64
CA PRO A 68 35.05 9.80 -25.61
C PRO A 68 33.61 9.48 -26.00
N GLU A 69 33.41 8.65 -27.03
CA GLU A 69 32.12 8.26 -27.56
C GLU A 69 31.35 7.39 -26.55
N GLY A 70 32.02 6.43 -25.92
CA GLY A 70 31.41 5.60 -24.89
C GLY A 70 31.10 6.36 -23.60
N ARG A 71 31.93 7.35 -23.21
CA ARG A 71 31.59 8.29 -22.12
C ARG A 71 30.37 9.15 -22.45
N ALA A 72 30.25 9.63 -23.68
CA ALA A 72 29.08 10.35 -24.14
C ALA A 72 27.84 9.45 -24.11
N LYS A 73 27.94 8.21 -24.63
CA LYS A 73 26.85 7.22 -24.61
C LYS A 73 26.38 6.91 -23.19
N LEU A 74 27.30 6.62 -22.27
CA LEU A 74 27.02 6.35 -20.85
C LEU A 74 27.02 7.64 -20.00
N SER A 75 26.52 8.74 -20.56
CA SER A 75 26.26 9.96 -19.82
C SER A 75 24.89 9.90 -19.14
N PRO A 76 24.75 10.38 -17.89
CA PRO A 76 23.43 10.57 -17.27
C PRO A 76 22.46 11.38 -18.13
N LYS A 77 22.96 12.33 -18.92
CA LYS A 77 22.15 13.17 -19.82
C LYS A 77 21.40 12.36 -20.89
N ASN A 78 21.91 11.16 -21.20
CA ASN A 78 21.31 10.26 -22.18
C ASN A 78 20.39 9.21 -21.53
N GLY A 79 20.05 9.35 -20.25
CA GLY A 79 19.13 8.44 -19.55
C GLY A 79 19.82 7.23 -18.91
N ARG A 80 21.15 7.25 -18.78
CA ARG A 80 21.89 6.17 -18.12
C ARG A 80 21.60 6.14 -16.62
N VAL A 81 21.11 5.00 -16.15
CA VAL A 81 21.01 4.66 -14.73
C VAL A 81 22.23 3.85 -14.32
N ARG A 82 22.92 4.27 -13.25
CA ARG A 82 23.99 3.48 -12.63
C ARG A 82 23.38 2.55 -11.60
N ILE A 83 23.73 1.28 -11.67
CA ILE A 83 23.31 0.26 -10.72
C ILE A 83 24.43 0.11 -9.71
N ASP A 84 24.21 0.68 -8.53
CA ASP A 84 25.14 0.62 -7.42
C ASP A 84 24.41 0.30 -6.10
N GLU A 85 25.17 0.04 -5.06
CA GLU A 85 24.65 -0.25 -3.72
C GLU A 85 23.72 0.84 -3.17
N ARG A 86 23.90 2.10 -3.60
CA ARG A 86 23.01 3.19 -3.19
C ARG A 86 21.65 3.04 -3.86
N LEU A 87 21.60 2.76 -5.16
CA LEU A 87 20.35 2.51 -5.86
C LEU A 87 19.64 1.27 -5.32
N LEU A 88 20.37 0.18 -5.07
CA LEU A 88 19.78 -1.05 -4.52
C LEU A 88 19.19 -0.83 -3.12
N ARG A 89 19.89 -0.11 -2.24
CA ARG A 89 19.35 0.28 -0.92
C ARG A 89 18.13 1.20 -1.04
N LEU A 90 18.13 2.12 -1.99
CA LEU A 90 16.96 2.96 -2.26
C LEU A 90 15.77 2.11 -2.66
N GLY A 91 15.93 1.21 -3.64
CA GLY A 91 14.88 0.29 -4.08
C GLY A 91 14.34 -0.58 -2.95
N ARG A 92 15.23 -1.15 -2.12
CA ARG A 92 14.84 -1.93 -0.94
C ARG A 92 14.04 -1.09 0.06
N LYS A 93 14.51 0.13 0.37
CA LYS A 93 13.80 1.05 1.27
C LYS A 93 12.42 1.40 0.70
N THR A 94 12.34 1.70 -0.60
CA THR A 94 11.07 2.00 -1.28
C THR A 94 10.11 0.83 -1.18
N PHE A 95 10.57 -0.38 -1.47
CA PHE A 95 9.73 -1.58 -1.46
C PHE A 95 9.14 -1.89 -0.08
N TYR A 96 9.93 -1.78 0.99
CA TYR A 96 9.50 -2.17 2.34
C TYR A 96 8.91 -1.04 3.17
N LYS A 97 9.31 0.21 2.96
CA LYS A 97 9.03 1.32 3.89
C LYS A 97 8.22 2.46 3.28
N GLU A 98 8.20 2.61 1.96
CA GLU A 98 7.41 3.67 1.32
C GLU A 98 5.98 3.18 1.07
N THR A 99 5.04 4.02 1.48
CA THR A 99 3.59 3.76 1.39
C THR A 99 2.92 4.60 0.32
N PHE A 100 3.68 5.52 -0.30
CA PHE A 100 3.17 6.46 -1.29
C PHE A 100 2.03 7.37 -0.78
N GLY A 101 1.96 7.58 0.54
CA GLY A 101 0.98 8.48 1.17
C GLY A 101 -0.40 7.86 1.41
N ASN A 102 -0.57 6.56 1.15
CA ASN A 102 -1.85 5.87 1.32
C ASN A 102 -2.32 5.76 2.79
N GLU A 103 -1.50 6.15 3.77
CA GLU A 103 -1.88 6.15 5.19
C GLU A 103 -3.13 6.98 5.47
N ILE A 104 -3.22 8.15 4.82
CA ILE A 104 -4.36 9.07 4.99
C ILE A 104 -5.61 8.44 4.39
N PHE A 105 -5.51 7.95 3.16
CA PHE A 105 -6.65 7.33 2.49
C PHE A 105 -7.15 6.11 3.27
N LEU A 106 -6.28 5.16 3.61
CA LEU A 106 -6.69 3.95 4.32
C LEU A 106 -7.22 4.27 5.72
N THR A 107 -6.54 5.10 6.50
CA THR A 107 -6.94 5.35 7.89
C THR A 107 -8.06 6.38 8.00
N ASP A 108 -7.91 7.54 7.36
CA ASP A 108 -8.78 8.69 7.60
C ASP A 108 -9.99 8.73 6.66
N VAL A 109 -9.90 8.10 5.49
CA VAL A 109 -10.96 8.11 4.47
C VAL A 109 -11.75 6.81 4.50
N VAL A 110 -11.08 5.66 4.34
CA VAL A 110 -11.74 4.34 4.41
C VAL A 110 -12.11 3.97 5.86
N GLY A 111 -11.34 4.45 6.84
CA GLY A 111 -11.61 4.17 8.25
C GLY A 111 -11.20 2.75 8.66
N ILE A 112 -10.12 2.19 8.08
CA ILE A 112 -9.73 0.78 8.34
C ILE A 112 -9.42 0.49 9.82
N LEU A 113 -9.12 1.52 10.63
CA LEU A 113 -8.83 1.37 12.06
C LEU A 113 -10.04 1.64 12.97
N ASP A 114 -11.12 2.20 12.42
CA ASP A 114 -12.32 2.61 13.16
C ASP A 114 -13.40 1.52 13.17
N GLY A 115 -13.25 0.50 12.32
CA GLY A 115 -14.15 -0.63 12.22
C GLY A 115 -13.86 -1.77 13.21
N PRO A 116 -14.34 -3.00 12.91
CA PRO A 116 -14.14 -4.16 13.77
C PRO A 116 -12.68 -4.62 13.87
N LEU A 117 -11.84 -4.26 12.90
CA LEU A 117 -10.42 -4.59 12.87
C LEU A 117 -9.56 -3.44 13.42
N ARG A 118 -9.49 -3.34 14.75
CA ARG A 118 -8.72 -2.28 15.41
C ARG A 118 -7.24 -2.65 15.51
N ILE A 119 -6.38 -1.64 15.60
CA ILE A 119 -4.93 -1.84 15.76
C ILE A 119 -4.58 -2.68 17.01
N GLY A 120 -5.35 -2.52 18.09
CA GLY A 120 -5.17 -3.32 19.31
C GLY A 120 -5.35 -4.82 19.08
N ASN A 121 -6.39 -5.21 18.34
CA ASN A 121 -6.68 -6.60 18.00
C ASN A 121 -5.60 -7.19 17.07
N VAL A 122 -5.09 -6.38 16.13
CA VAL A 122 -3.98 -6.78 15.25
C VAL A 122 -2.71 -7.00 16.06
N ILE A 123 -2.37 -6.09 16.98
CA ILE A 123 -1.20 -6.22 17.86
C ILE A 123 -1.35 -7.46 18.75
N GLU A 124 -2.53 -7.69 19.35
CA GLU A 124 -2.81 -8.89 20.15
C GLU A 124 -2.59 -10.17 19.34
N ALA A 125 -3.09 -10.21 18.10
CA ALA A 125 -2.89 -11.35 17.21
C ALA A 125 -1.41 -11.57 16.86
N VAL A 126 -0.64 -10.51 16.60
CA VAL A 126 0.81 -10.62 16.33
C VAL A 126 1.56 -11.13 17.55
N LEU A 127 1.25 -10.61 18.75
CA LEU A 127 1.87 -11.07 20.00
C LEU A 127 1.52 -12.53 20.30
N ALA A 128 0.30 -12.97 19.97
CA ALA A 128 -0.13 -14.36 20.14
C ALA A 128 0.69 -15.35 19.29
N LEU A 129 1.33 -14.89 18.20
CA LEU A 129 2.25 -15.72 17.41
C LEU A 129 3.55 -16.06 18.14
N LYS A 130 3.87 -15.40 19.27
CA LYS A 130 5.09 -15.63 20.07
C LYS A 130 6.36 -15.67 19.19
N ALA A 131 6.48 -14.71 18.28
CA ALA A 131 7.57 -14.59 17.30
C ALA A 131 7.69 -15.71 16.25
N GLN A 132 6.78 -16.69 16.18
CA GLN A 132 6.84 -17.77 15.19
C GLN A 132 6.57 -17.30 13.76
N GLY A 133 5.77 -16.25 13.60
CA GLY A 133 5.32 -15.78 12.29
C GLY A 133 4.19 -16.61 11.68
N THR A 134 3.61 -16.15 10.59
CA THR A 134 2.47 -16.77 9.89
C THR A 134 2.36 -16.26 8.46
N THR A 135 1.68 -17.01 7.57
CA THR A 135 1.25 -16.53 6.25
C THR A 135 -0.19 -15.98 6.26
N ASN A 136 -0.86 -16.06 7.41
CA ASN A 136 -2.20 -15.53 7.58
C ASN A 136 -2.37 -15.12 9.03
N LEU A 137 -2.26 -13.82 9.31
CA LEU A 137 -2.58 -13.27 10.62
C LEU A 137 -4.08 -13.38 10.85
N ARG A 138 -4.47 -14.27 11.77
CA ARG A 138 -5.87 -14.44 12.13
C ARG A 138 -6.19 -13.52 13.29
N VAL A 139 -7.12 -12.59 13.09
CA VAL A 139 -7.49 -11.60 14.10
C VAL A 139 -8.86 -11.96 14.66
N LYS A 140 -8.97 -12.05 15.99
CA LYS A 140 -10.21 -12.42 16.65
C LYS A 140 -11.30 -11.35 16.43
N VAL A 141 -12.50 -11.79 16.09
CA VAL A 141 -13.67 -10.95 15.91
C VAL A 141 -14.15 -10.45 17.29
N PRO A 142 -14.08 -9.13 17.59
CA PRO A 142 -14.35 -8.62 18.93
C PRO A 142 -15.83 -8.65 19.30
N GLU A 143 -16.72 -8.55 18.33
CA GLU A 143 -18.18 -8.54 18.50
C GLU A 143 -18.86 -9.09 17.25
N THR A 144 -20.09 -9.60 17.40
CA THR A 144 -20.83 -10.11 16.24
C THR A 144 -21.21 -8.93 15.35
N VAL A 145 -20.72 -8.92 14.12
CA VAL A 145 -20.94 -7.85 13.14
C VAL A 145 -21.48 -8.41 11.83
N LYS A 146 -22.27 -7.61 11.11
CA LYS A 146 -22.74 -7.93 9.77
C LYS A 146 -22.12 -6.95 8.79
N ILE A 147 -21.40 -7.46 7.79
CA ILE A 147 -20.65 -6.69 6.80
C ILE A 147 -21.00 -7.27 5.43
N GLY A 148 -21.44 -6.45 4.48
CA GLY A 148 -21.78 -6.91 3.12
C GLY A 148 -22.75 -8.09 3.08
N GLY A 149 -23.71 -8.15 4.01
CA GLY A 149 -24.66 -9.27 4.13
C GLY A 149 -24.15 -10.50 4.88
N ARG A 150 -22.84 -10.62 5.14
CA ARG A 150 -22.21 -11.73 5.86
C ARG A 150 -22.11 -11.43 7.36
N THR A 151 -22.43 -12.42 8.20
CA THR A 151 -22.31 -12.29 9.65
C THR A 151 -21.01 -12.92 10.16
N PHE A 152 -20.21 -12.15 10.87
CA PHE A 152 -19.01 -12.57 11.57
C PHE A 152 -19.33 -12.69 13.05
N GLN A 153 -19.22 -13.88 13.62
CA GLN A 153 -19.59 -14.11 15.02
C GLN A 153 -18.48 -13.67 15.97
N ARG A 154 -18.85 -13.07 17.11
CA ARG A 154 -17.90 -12.79 18.20
C ARG A 154 -17.10 -14.05 18.54
N GLY A 155 -15.78 -13.88 18.69
CA GLY A 155 -14.87 -14.95 19.05
C GLY A 155 -14.42 -15.86 17.90
N SER A 156 -15.02 -15.72 16.70
CA SER A 156 -14.45 -16.27 15.47
C SER A 156 -13.20 -15.46 15.04
N TYR A 157 -12.67 -15.73 13.85
CA TYR A 157 -11.46 -15.07 13.34
C TYR A 157 -11.69 -14.47 11.95
N PHE A 158 -11.16 -13.26 11.76
CA PHE A 158 -10.86 -12.70 10.45
C PHE A 158 -9.56 -13.32 9.94
N ASP A 159 -9.64 -14.02 8.81
CA ASP A 159 -8.46 -14.44 8.05
C ASP A 159 -8.02 -13.27 7.17
N THR A 160 -7.08 -12.47 7.69
CA THR A 160 -6.64 -11.22 7.03
C THR A 160 -5.71 -11.49 5.84
N GLY A 161 -5.02 -12.63 5.82
CA GLY A 161 -3.98 -12.91 4.85
C GLY A 161 -2.73 -12.06 5.01
N LEU A 162 -2.59 -11.33 6.12
CA LEU A 162 -1.40 -10.56 6.39
C LEU A 162 -0.28 -11.47 6.87
N ASP A 163 0.83 -11.47 6.16
CA ASP A 163 2.02 -12.24 6.51
C ASP A 163 2.77 -11.59 7.67
N VAL A 164 3.24 -12.39 8.62
CA VAL A 164 4.11 -11.94 9.70
C VAL A 164 5.38 -12.78 9.68
N PRO A 165 6.54 -12.20 9.33
CA PRO A 165 7.81 -12.92 9.38
C PRO A 165 8.20 -13.31 10.81
N SER A 166 9.02 -14.36 10.95
CA SER A 166 9.53 -14.78 12.25
C SER A 166 10.30 -13.64 12.97
N GLY A 167 9.88 -13.37 14.21
CA GLY A 167 10.37 -12.28 15.06
C GLY A 167 10.07 -10.87 14.55
N ALA A 168 9.11 -10.68 13.63
CA ALA A 168 8.58 -9.37 13.29
C ALA A 168 7.49 -8.94 14.29
N MET A 169 7.38 -7.63 14.52
CA MET A 169 6.38 -7.03 15.43
C MET A 169 5.20 -6.41 14.67
N THR A 170 5.27 -6.36 13.35
CA THR A 170 4.19 -5.89 12.47
C THR A 170 4.11 -6.84 11.27
N PRO A 171 2.94 -6.94 10.63
CA PRO A 171 2.84 -7.65 9.37
C PRO A 171 3.74 -7.05 8.29
N LEU A 172 4.16 -7.90 7.37
CA LEU A 172 5.01 -7.53 6.24
C LEU A 172 4.29 -6.51 5.37
N GLY A 173 4.97 -5.41 5.04
CA GLY A 173 4.43 -4.35 4.22
C GLY A 173 3.35 -3.47 4.84
N MET A 174 3.03 -3.67 6.13
CA MET A 174 2.21 -2.73 6.89
C MET A 174 3.10 -1.68 7.55
N ALA A 175 2.81 -0.41 7.29
CA ALA A 175 3.52 0.72 7.88
C ALA A 175 2.63 1.42 8.89
N ILE A 176 3.16 1.72 10.08
CA ILE A 176 2.50 2.52 11.11
C ILE A 176 3.16 3.88 11.12
N SER A 177 2.38 4.95 11.04
CA SER A 177 2.83 6.31 11.24
C SER A 177 2.07 6.97 12.38
N VAL A 178 2.74 7.84 13.13
CA VAL A 178 2.15 8.66 14.18
C VAL A 178 2.52 10.10 13.88
N SER A 179 1.52 10.97 13.75
CA SER A 179 1.73 12.40 13.54
C SER A 179 0.62 13.17 14.23
N GLY A 180 0.94 14.20 15.01
CA GLY A 180 -0.06 14.98 15.74
C GLY A 180 -0.97 14.11 16.61
N TRP A 181 -0.39 13.10 17.29
CA TRP A 181 -1.09 12.11 18.13
C TRP A 181 -2.07 11.18 17.42
N LYS A 182 -2.20 11.29 16.09
CA LYS A 182 -3.00 10.36 15.30
C LYS A 182 -2.13 9.23 14.77
N ILE A 183 -2.57 8.00 15.02
CA ILE A 183 -1.99 6.80 14.44
C ILE A 183 -2.63 6.59 13.07
N ARG A 184 -1.82 6.32 12.05
CA ARG A 184 -2.26 5.90 10.73
C ARG A 184 -1.52 4.66 10.29
N VAL A 185 -2.20 3.84 9.51
CA VAL A 185 -1.65 2.64 8.90
C VAL A 185 -1.69 2.79 7.39
N GLY A 186 -0.59 2.42 6.76
CA GLY A 186 -0.43 2.38 5.31
C GLY A 186 0.10 1.03 4.84
N ILE A 187 0.10 0.86 3.53
CA ILE A 187 0.55 -0.35 2.85
C ILE A 187 1.75 0.00 1.96
N THR A 188 2.78 -0.86 1.97
CA THR A 188 3.94 -0.78 1.07
C THR A 188 3.86 -1.87 0.00
N CYS A 189 4.77 -1.84 -0.98
CA CYS A 189 4.83 -2.87 -2.03
C CYS A 189 4.94 -4.30 -1.45
N ALA A 190 5.61 -4.43 -0.30
CA ALA A 190 5.85 -5.72 0.34
C ALA A 190 4.60 -6.41 0.88
N ALA A 191 3.47 -5.71 1.06
CA ALA A 191 2.25 -6.36 1.55
C ALA A 191 1.62 -7.27 0.49
N CYS A 192 1.74 -6.87 -0.78
CA CYS A 192 1.23 -7.61 -1.92
C CYS A 192 2.32 -8.46 -2.58
N HIS A 193 3.55 -7.93 -2.70
CA HIS A 193 4.60 -8.51 -3.54
C HIS A 193 5.76 -9.15 -2.79
N ALA A 194 5.58 -9.40 -1.50
CA ALA A 194 6.43 -10.30 -0.75
C ALA A 194 5.55 -11.19 0.12
N THR A 195 6.08 -12.37 0.42
CA THR A 195 5.38 -13.31 1.30
C THR A 195 6.35 -13.94 2.29
N VAL A 196 5.84 -14.82 3.14
CA VAL A 196 6.60 -15.58 4.12
C VAL A 196 6.51 -17.06 3.76
N ASP A 197 7.64 -17.75 3.79
CA ASP A 197 7.68 -19.18 3.55
C ASP A 197 6.96 -19.97 4.65
N PRO A 198 6.06 -20.91 4.29
CA PRO A 198 5.22 -21.62 5.25
C PRO A 198 6.02 -22.52 6.21
N GLU A 199 7.24 -22.92 5.88
CA GLU A 199 8.04 -23.77 6.76
C GLU A 199 8.98 -22.94 7.64
N THR A 200 9.83 -22.13 7.02
CA THR A 200 10.93 -21.41 7.68
C THR A 200 10.53 -20.03 8.20
N LYS A 201 9.37 -19.52 7.76
CA LYS A 201 8.84 -18.19 8.14
C LYS A 201 9.78 -17.03 7.81
N ARG A 202 10.69 -17.26 6.87
CA ARG A 202 11.57 -16.25 6.27
C ARG A 202 10.86 -15.56 5.10
N VAL A 203 11.24 -14.33 4.83
CA VAL A 203 10.63 -13.53 3.77
C VAL A 203 11.07 -14.05 2.40
N VAL A 204 10.12 -14.20 1.49
CA VAL A 204 10.33 -14.50 0.08
C VAL A 204 10.02 -13.22 -0.71
N GLU A 205 11.08 -12.57 -1.17
CA GLU A 205 10.98 -11.32 -1.93
C GLU A 205 10.48 -11.57 -3.36
N GLY A 206 9.53 -10.76 -3.82
CA GLY A 206 9.03 -10.78 -5.20
C GLY A 206 7.97 -11.85 -5.49
N ALA A 207 7.75 -12.79 -4.56
CA ALA A 207 6.64 -13.72 -4.60
C ALA A 207 5.36 -13.04 -4.08
N PRO A 208 4.21 -13.20 -4.75
CA PRO A 208 2.98 -12.55 -4.35
C PRO A 208 2.44 -13.16 -3.05
N ASN A 209 1.87 -12.32 -2.19
CA ASN A 209 1.08 -12.79 -1.06
C ASN A 209 -0.26 -13.32 -1.57
N GLN A 210 -0.37 -14.65 -1.65
CA GLN A 210 -1.58 -15.33 -2.13
C GLN A 210 -2.68 -15.43 -1.06
N ASP A 211 -2.35 -15.18 0.20
CA ASP A 211 -3.28 -15.24 1.32
C ASP A 211 -3.99 -13.89 1.55
N LEU A 212 -3.37 -12.76 1.15
CA LEU A 212 -3.85 -11.39 1.40
C LEU A 212 -5.33 -11.24 1.05
N ASN A 213 -6.13 -10.89 2.04
CA ASN A 213 -7.57 -10.71 1.88
C ASN A 213 -7.91 -9.22 1.82
N ALA A 214 -7.45 -8.54 0.78
CA ALA A 214 -7.60 -7.09 0.62
C ALA A 214 -9.07 -6.65 0.64
N GLY A 215 -9.95 -7.40 -0.03
CA GLY A 215 -11.39 -7.14 -0.03
C GLY A 215 -12.00 -7.16 1.39
N LEU A 216 -11.66 -8.16 2.21
CA LEU A 216 -12.08 -8.18 3.62
C LEU A 216 -11.52 -7.00 4.41
N LEU A 217 -10.24 -6.67 4.25
CA LEU A 217 -9.62 -5.56 4.98
C LEU A 217 -10.28 -4.21 4.65
N LEU A 218 -10.67 -3.99 3.40
CA LEU A 218 -11.39 -2.80 2.95
C LEU A 218 -12.84 -2.78 3.46
N ALA A 219 -13.56 -3.90 3.34
CA ALA A 219 -14.94 -4.03 3.82
C ALA A 219 -15.07 -3.93 5.36
N LEU A 220 -13.98 -4.10 6.10
CA LEU A 220 -13.95 -3.88 7.54
C LEU A 220 -13.82 -2.39 7.91
N GLY A 221 -13.57 -1.50 6.94
CA GLY A 221 -13.54 -0.06 7.15
C GLY A 221 -14.93 0.52 7.43
N THR A 222 -14.98 1.66 8.11
CA THR A 222 -16.25 2.35 8.42
C THR A 222 -16.82 3.16 7.26
N ASN A 223 -16.03 3.35 6.21
CA ASN A 223 -16.40 4.05 4.98
C ASN A 223 -15.82 3.30 3.76
N SER A 224 -16.16 2.01 3.64
CA SER A 224 -15.74 1.15 2.53
C SER A 224 -16.20 1.71 1.18
N ALA A 225 -17.31 2.47 1.16
CA ALA A 225 -17.85 3.11 -0.02
C ALA A 225 -16.86 4.09 -0.68
N ALA A 226 -15.81 4.55 0.02
CA ALA A 226 -14.71 5.28 -0.61
C ALA A 226 -14.01 4.49 -1.72
N TYR A 227 -14.15 3.16 -1.72
CA TYR A 227 -13.60 2.23 -2.70
C TYR A 227 -14.58 1.83 -3.81
N PHE A 228 -15.75 2.46 -3.91
CA PHE A 228 -16.81 2.03 -4.85
C PHE A 228 -16.35 2.00 -6.32
N MET A 229 -15.39 2.84 -6.72
CA MET A 229 -14.90 2.91 -8.10
C MET A 229 -14.13 1.66 -8.55
N HIS A 230 -13.75 0.79 -7.62
CA HIS A 230 -13.14 -0.52 -7.87
C HIS A 230 -14.17 -1.65 -7.76
N THR A 231 -15.46 -1.31 -7.70
CA THR A 231 -16.56 -2.27 -7.64
C THR A 231 -17.49 -2.03 -8.83
N ASP A 232 -18.37 -2.98 -9.11
CA ASP A 232 -19.42 -2.87 -10.13
C ASP A 232 -20.66 -2.08 -9.64
N ILE A 233 -20.63 -1.55 -8.41
CA ILE A 233 -21.72 -0.79 -7.81
C ILE A 233 -21.74 0.63 -8.37
N SER A 234 -22.79 0.99 -9.11
CA SER A 234 -23.06 2.36 -9.55
C SER A 234 -23.96 3.08 -8.53
N PRO A 235 -23.45 4.02 -7.72
CA PRO A 235 -24.19 4.54 -6.56
C PRO A 235 -25.52 5.22 -6.90
N LEU A 236 -25.63 5.84 -8.08
CA LEU A 236 -26.85 6.55 -8.51
C LEU A 236 -27.88 5.64 -9.21
N ARG A 237 -27.50 4.42 -9.57
CA ARG A 237 -28.35 3.47 -10.31
C ARG A 237 -28.75 2.28 -9.45
N ASP A 238 -27.79 1.71 -8.73
CA ASP A 238 -27.93 0.42 -8.07
C ASP A 238 -28.32 0.56 -6.59
N VAL A 239 -28.22 1.78 -6.03
CA VAL A 239 -28.48 2.05 -4.62
C VAL A 239 -29.66 3.02 -4.47
N PRO A 240 -30.61 2.76 -3.55
CA PRO A 240 -31.67 3.70 -3.25
C PRO A 240 -31.14 5.08 -2.86
N THR A 241 -31.80 6.13 -3.30
CA THR A 241 -31.43 7.50 -2.94
C THR A 241 -32.03 7.92 -1.61
N ASP A 242 -31.40 8.88 -0.95
CA ASP A 242 -31.89 9.54 0.25
C ASP A 242 -32.46 10.91 -0.13
N ALA A 243 -33.79 11.02 -0.12
CA ALA A 243 -34.51 12.23 -0.51
C ALA A 243 -34.18 13.44 0.38
N ASN A 244 -33.65 13.23 1.59
CA ASN A 244 -33.27 14.31 2.51
C ASN A 244 -31.85 14.83 2.25
N ARG A 245 -31.05 14.13 1.44
CA ARG A 245 -29.67 14.49 1.12
C ARG A 245 -29.58 14.87 -0.35
N ILE A 246 -29.74 16.16 -0.63
CA ILE A 246 -29.71 16.70 -1.99
C ILE A 246 -28.46 17.55 -2.22
N VAL A 247 -27.92 17.46 -3.43
CA VAL A 247 -26.81 18.32 -3.88
C VAL A 247 -27.18 19.02 -5.17
N LYS A 248 -26.62 20.22 -5.38
CA LYS A 248 -26.74 20.93 -6.64
C LYS A 248 -25.68 20.39 -7.61
N ALA A 249 -26.13 19.78 -8.69
CA ALA A 249 -25.26 19.30 -9.76
C ALA A 249 -24.68 20.47 -10.57
N SER A 250 -23.67 20.16 -11.40
CA SER A 250 -22.96 21.16 -12.20
C SER A 250 -23.82 21.84 -13.27
N ASP A 251 -24.94 21.21 -13.66
CA ASP A 251 -25.96 21.75 -14.56
C ASP A 251 -27.00 22.61 -13.82
N GLY A 252 -26.88 22.76 -12.51
CA GLY A 252 -27.79 23.51 -11.67
C GLY A 252 -29.02 22.72 -11.19
N SER A 253 -29.20 21.47 -11.65
CA SER A 253 -30.25 20.58 -11.16
C SER A 253 -29.98 20.13 -9.72
N THR A 254 -31.04 19.77 -9.01
CA THR A 254 -30.94 19.17 -7.68
C THR A 254 -31.00 17.66 -7.83
N GLN A 255 -29.99 16.96 -7.31
CA GLN A 255 -29.91 15.50 -7.37
C GLN A 255 -29.86 14.93 -5.95
N PRO A 256 -30.68 13.93 -5.62
CA PRO A 256 -30.57 13.23 -4.35
C PRO A 256 -29.32 12.34 -4.35
N LEU A 257 -28.68 12.23 -3.19
CA LEU A 257 -27.51 11.38 -2.99
C LEU A 257 -27.93 9.94 -2.68
N PRO A 258 -27.05 8.96 -2.93
CA PRO A 258 -27.27 7.59 -2.48
C PRO A 258 -27.47 7.50 -0.97
N ASN A 259 -28.32 6.58 -0.54
CA ASN A 259 -28.44 6.21 0.87
C ASN A 259 -27.10 5.61 1.35
N ILE A 260 -26.55 6.18 2.42
CA ILE A 260 -25.20 5.85 2.91
C ILE A 260 -25.11 4.37 3.29
N ALA A 261 -26.04 3.89 4.13
CA ALA A 261 -26.00 2.53 4.64
C ALA A 261 -26.19 1.49 3.53
N ALA A 262 -27.06 1.77 2.57
CA ALA A 262 -27.26 0.89 1.43
C ALA A 262 -26.04 0.86 0.50
N LEU A 263 -25.36 2.00 0.30
CA LEU A 263 -24.13 2.07 -0.49
C LEU A 263 -22.99 1.31 0.17
N GLU A 264 -22.75 1.54 1.47
CA GLU A 264 -21.76 0.79 2.25
C GLU A 264 -22.03 -0.71 2.17
N GLN A 265 -23.27 -1.14 2.39
CA GLN A 265 -23.61 -2.56 2.34
C GLN A 265 -23.39 -3.18 0.95
N ALA A 266 -23.67 -2.44 -0.13
CA ALA A 266 -23.45 -2.91 -1.49
C ALA A 266 -21.96 -3.02 -1.82
N VAL A 267 -21.16 -2.01 -1.43
CA VAL A 267 -19.72 -1.99 -1.65
C VAL A 267 -19.01 -3.04 -0.81
N ASP A 268 -19.37 -3.18 0.48
CA ASP A 268 -18.89 -4.26 1.34
C ASP A 268 -19.15 -5.64 0.72
N ALA A 269 -20.36 -5.86 0.19
CA ALA A 269 -20.72 -7.12 -0.42
C ALA A 269 -19.84 -7.41 -1.65
N ALA A 270 -19.62 -6.41 -2.51
CA ALA A 270 -18.73 -6.53 -3.67
C ALA A 270 -17.27 -6.80 -3.26
N LEU A 271 -16.74 -6.07 -2.28
CA LEU A 271 -15.38 -6.26 -1.76
C LEU A 271 -15.20 -7.65 -1.12
N LEU A 272 -16.20 -8.16 -0.40
CA LEU A 272 -16.16 -9.49 0.21
C LEU A 272 -16.21 -10.65 -0.80
N MET A 273 -16.50 -10.37 -2.07
CA MET A 273 -16.41 -11.34 -3.16
C MET A 273 -15.00 -11.44 -3.76
N TRP A 274 -14.10 -10.51 -3.45
CA TRP A 274 -12.74 -10.55 -3.96
C TRP A 274 -12.00 -11.80 -3.46
N PRO A 275 -11.37 -12.58 -4.36
CA PRO A 275 -10.55 -13.70 -3.95
C PRO A 275 -9.33 -13.24 -3.12
N ARG A 276 -8.88 -14.10 -2.21
CA ARG A 276 -7.58 -13.92 -1.53
C ARG A 276 -6.46 -13.92 -2.56
N GLY A 277 -5.44 -13.11 -2.32
CA GLY A 277 -4.31 -12.96 -3.23
C GLY A 277 -4.65 -12.20 -4.51
N ASN A 278 -5.85 -11.61 -4.60
CA ASN A 278 -6.27 -10.75 -5.70
C ASN A 278 -6.49 -9.33 -5.22
N PHE A 279 -6.36 -8.39 -6.15
CA PHE A 279 -6.58 -6.98 -5.90
C PHE A 279 -7.03 -6.29 -7.19
N ASP A 280 -8.00 -5.39 -7.07
CA ASP A 280 -8.33 -4.46 -8.14
C ASP A 280 -7.72 -3.10 -7.87
N SER A 281 -6.97 -2.60 -8.85
CA SER A 281 -6.37 -1.26 -8.79
C SER A 281 -7.00 -0.31 -9.82
N MET A 282 -7.95 -0.76 -10.62
CA MET A 282 -8.58 0.04 -11.66
C MET A 282 -9.82 0.73 -11.10
N THR A 283 -9.95 2.03 -11.39
CA THR A 283 -11.14 2.83 -11.02
C THR A 283 -12.10 2.96 -12.20
N ASP A 284 -12.53 1.83 -12.77
CA ASP A 284 -13.40 1.80 -13.94
C ASP A 284 -14.84 1.36 -13.62
N MET A 285 -15.18 1.26 -12.33
CA MET A 285 -16.45 0.75 -11.80
C MET A 285 -16.77 -0.66 -12.31
N LYS A 286 -15.74 -1.50 -12.38
CA LYS A 286 -15.88 -2.94 -12.54
C LYS A 286 -15.22 -3.63 -11.35
N ALA A 287 -15.80 -4.75 -10.94
CA ALA A 287 -15.22 -5.60 -9.93
C ALA A 287 -14.42 -6.71 -10.62
N ASP A 288 -13.22 -6.39 -11.11
CA ASP A 288 -12.36 -7.31 -11.87
C ASP A 288 -11.02 -7.57 -11.14
N PRO A 289 -11.03 -8.02 -9.86
CA PRO A 289 -9.81 -8.20 -9.09
C PRO A 289 -8.95 -9.31 -9.70
N THR A 290 -7.73 -8.94 -10.10
CA THR A 290 -6.77 -9.87 -10.69
C THR A 290 -5.80 -10.40 -9.64
N GLN A 291 -5.22 -11.57 -9.90
CA GLN A 291 -4.21 -12.14 -9.02
C GLN A 291 -3.02 -11.18 -8.89
N ILE A 292 -2.55 -10.96 -7.66
CA ILE A 292 -1.37 -10.16 -7.40
C ILE A 292 -0.19 -10.80 -8.15
N PRO A 293 0.47 -10.07 -9.06
CA PRO A 293 1.56 -10.63 -9.84
C PRO A 293 2.85 -10.74 -9.04
N VAL A 294 3.73 -11.63 -9.48
CA VAL A 294 5.14 -11.62 -9.09
C VAL A 294 5.78 -10.28 -9.46
N SER A 295 6.54 -9.67 -8.55
CA SER A 295 7.26 -8.41 -8.85
C SER A 295 8.63 -8.62 -9.45
N PHE A 296 9.33 -9.70 -9.08
CA PHE A 296 10.76 -9.86 -9.37
C PHE A 296 11.10 -11.27 -9.86
N THR A 297 10.55 -11.67 -11.00
CA THR A 297 11.06 -12.85 -11.71
C THR A 297 12.14 -12.39 -12.68
N TRP A 298 13.39 -12.77 -12.41
CA TRP A 298 14.53 -12.44 -13.26
C TRP A 298 14.30 -12.93 -14.70
N GLY A 299 14.47 -12.04 -15.69
CA GLY A 299 14.30 -12.40 -17.11
C GLY A 299 12.85 -12.48 -17.59
N ASN A 300 11.86 -12.15 -16.75
CA ASN A 300 10.44 -12.23 -17.10
C ASN A 300 9.93 -10.99 -17.87
N HIS A 301 10.80 -10.34 -18.64
CA HIS A 301 10.40 -9.28 -19.56
C HIS A 301 9.98 -9.93 -20.90
N PRO A 302 9.02 -9.36 -21.65
CA PRO A 302 8.28 -8.13 -21.35
C PRO A 302 7.35 -8.27 -20.14
N TYR A 303 7.23 -7.20 -19.37
CA TYR A 303 6.40 -7.18 -18.17
C TYR A 303 4.92 -6.93 -18.52
N ALA A 304 4.03 -7.61 -17.79
CA ALA A 304 2.60 -7.76 -18.05
C ALA A 304 2.25 -8.50 -19.36
N TRP A 305 1.15 -9.25 -19.34
CA TRP A 305 0.75 -10.13 -20.46
C TRP A 305 0.47 -9.35 -21.76
N SER A 306 0.02 -8.10 -21.66
CA SER A 306 -0.30 -7.23 -22.80
C SER A 306 0.93 -6.50 -23.38
N GLY A 307 2.10 -6.60 -22.73
CA GLY A 307 3.32 -5.93 -23.16
C GLY A 307 3.29 -4.40 -23.03
N ASN A 308 2.36 -3.82 -22.28
CA ASN A 308 2.29 -2.37 -22.08
C ASN A 308 3.53 -1.78 -21.37
N PHE A 309 4.38 -2.62 -20.77
CA PHE A 309 5.64 -2.24 -20.13
C PHE A 309 6.88 -2.83 -20.83
N ILE A 310 6.88 -2.98 -22.16
CA ILE A 310 8.00 -3.56 -22.92
C ILE A 310 9.23 -2.65 -23.05
N ALA A 311 9.08 -1.34 -22.84
CA ALA A 311 10.08 -0.34 -23.17
C ALA A 311 10.36 0.61 -22.00
N GLY A 312 11.61 1.11 -21.95
CA GLY A 312 12.10 2.01 -20.91
C GLY A 312 13.19 1.37 -20.04
N PRO A 313 13.68 2.10 -19.03
CA PRO A 313 14.74 1.63 -18.14
C PRO A 313 14.42 0.25 -17.54
N PHE A 314 15.46 -0.58 -17.43
CA PHE A 314 15.36 -1.95 -16.91
C PHE A 314 14.35 -2.81 -17.68
N ARG A 315 14.39 -2.74 -19.02
CA ARG A 315 13.49 -3.45 -19.95
C ARG A 315 12.01 -3.15 -19.68
N GLY A 316 11.72 -1.92 -19.26
CA GLY A 316 10.39 -1.42 -18.93
C GLY A 316 9.92 -1.69 -17.49
N LEU A 317 10.73 -2.33 -16.63
CA LEU A 317 10.40 -2.54 -15.21
C LEU A 317 10.15 -1.22 -14.48
N SER A 318 10.87 -0.15 -14.84
CA SER A 318 10.61 1.16 -14.25
C SER A 318 9.19 1.64 -14.54
N SER A 319 8.65 1.38 -15.73
CA SER A 319 7.30 1.77 -16.12
C SER A 319 6.25 0.96 -15.36
N GLN A 320 6.51 -0.34 -15.15
CA GLN A 320 5.65 -1.20 -14.35
C GLN A 320 5.62 -0.76 -12.88
N ASN A 321 6.79 -0.55 -12.26
CA ASN A 321 6.88 -0.23 -10.83
C ASN A 321 6.52 1.24 -10.52
N ASN A 322 6.70 2.16 -11.47
CA ASN A 322 6.30 3.56 -11.32
C ASN A 322 4.83 3.81 -11.72
N ASN A 323 4.17 2.86 -12.38
CA ASN A 323 2.71 2.84 -12.42
C ASN A 323 2.22 2.36 -11.05
N VAL A 324 2.36 3.24 -10.06
CA VAL A 324 2.11 2.92 -8.67
C VAL A 324 0.63 2.57 -8.56
N HIS A 325 0.32 1.28 -8.54
CA HIS A 325 -1.05 0.81 -8.36
C HIS A 325 -1.65 1.36 -7.08
N ALA A 326 -0.83 1.68 -6.06
CA ALA A 326 -1.26 2.39 -4.85
C ALA A 326 -1.82 3.81 -5.11
N LEU A 327 -1.42 4.51 -6.18
CA LEU A 327 -2.07 5.76 -6.63
C LEU A 327 -3.45 5.49 -7.20
N ASN A 328 -3.60 4.41 -7.97
CA ASN A 328 -4.90 4.04 -8.54
C ASN A 328 -5.83 3.41 -7.48
N SER A 329 -5.25 2.87 -6.41
CA SER A 329 -5.95 2.40 -5.21
C SER A 329 -6.46 3.53 -4.32
N ASP A 330 -6.04 4.77 -4.53
CA ASP A 330 -6.53 5.94 -3.82
C ASP A 330 -7.49 6.71 -4.74
N SER A 331 -8.79 6.50 -4.51
CA SER A 331 -9.84 7.15 -5.28
C SER A 331 -9.81 8.68 -5.18
N LEU A 332 -9.25 9.26 -4.11
CA LEU A 332 -9.15 10.71 -3.96
C LEU A 332 -8.17 11.32 -4.94
N LEU A 333 -7.06 10.64 -5.23
CA LEU A 333 -6.07 11.12 -6.19
C LEU A 333 -6.61 11.14 -7.63
N LEU A 334 -7.63 10.31 -7.91
CA LEU A 334 -8.28 10.21 -9.21
C LEU A 334 -9.57 11.02 -9.33
N ALA A 335 -10.15 11.45 -8.22
CA ALA A 335 -11.40 12.22 -8.19
C ALA A 335 -11.31 13.49 -9.06
N ASP A 336 -10.24 14.25 -8.95
CA ASP A 336 -10.04 15.48 -9.74
C ASP A 336 -9.81 15.21 -11.24
N SER A 337 -9.30 14.02 -11.58
CA SER A 337 -8.98 13.61 -12.95
C SER A 337 -10.18 13.02 -13.70
N SER A 338 -11.18 12.51 -12.98
CA SER A 338 -12.37 11.91 -13.58
C SER A 338 -13.56 12.88 -13.63
N ARG A 339 -13.76 13.53 -14.78
CA ARG A 339 -14.97 14.37 -15.04
C ARG A 339 -16.28 13.58 -15.01
N VAL A 340 -16.22 12.28 -15.26
CA VAL A 340 -17.41 11.41 -15.36
C VAL A 340 -17.82 10.85 -13.99
N LEU A 341 -16.86 10.65 -13.08
CA LEU A 341 -17.10 10.04 -11.76
C LEU A 341 -17.26 11.08 -10.64
N SER A 342 -16.80 12.31 -10.87
CA SER A 342 -16.82 13.37 -9.85
C SER A 342 -17.76 14.49 -10.24
N ILE A 343 -18.85 14.65 -9.49
CA ILE A 343 -19.73 15.83 -9.58
C ILE A 343 -18.88 17.05 -9.21
N ARG A 344 -18.48 17.84 -10.22
CA ARG A 344 -17.68 19.06 -10.02
C ARG A 344 -18.44 20.05 -9.16
N ASN A 345 -18.06 20.17 -7.88
CA ASN A 345 -18.47 21.28 -7.05
C ASN A 345 -17.56 22.49 -7.35
N ARG A 346 -17.99 23.39 -8.24
CA ARG A 346 -17.25 24.63 -8.58
C ARG A 346 -17.08 25.60 -7.40
N ALA A 347 -17.65 25.31 -6.23
CA ALA A 347 -17.64 26.19 -5.07
C ALA A 347 -16.35 26.13 -4.21
N LEU A 348 -15.40 25.23 -4.50
CA LEU A 348 -14.19 25.05 -3.69
C LEU A 348 -12.87 25.42 -4.39
N GLN A 349 -12.88 26.13 -5.52
CA GLN A 349 -11.64 26.70 -6.04
C GLN A 349 -11.21 27.91 -5.19
N PRO A 350 -10.01 27.89 -4.56
CA PRO A 350 -9.44 29.11 -4.02
C PRO A 350 -9.18 30.08 -5.19
N LYS A 351 -9.66 31.31 -5.04
CA LYS A 351 -9.55 32.43 -6.00
C LYS A 351 -8.10 32.82 -6.42
N SER A 352 -7.07 32.08 -6.01
CA SER A 352 -5.67 32.53 -6.10
C SER A 352 -4.87 32.00 -7.30
N ARG A 353 -5.48 31.38 -8.32
CA ARG A 353 -4.79 31.04 -9.57
C ARG A 353 -5.52 31.53 -10.81
N MET A 354 -5.64 32.85 -10.89
CA MET A 354 -5.71 33.58 -12.17
C MET A 354 -4.71 34.73 -12.10
N ARG A 355 -3.46 34.43 -12.46
CA ARG A 355 -2.50 35.32 -13.11
C ARG A 355 -1.63 34.48 -14.02
#